data_AF-A0A8T7DS22-F1
#
_entry.id   AF-A0A8T7DS22-F1
#
_cell.length_a   1.000
_cell.length_b   1.000
_cell.length_c   1.000
_cell.angle_alpha   90.00
_cell.angle_beta   90.00
_cell.angle_gamma   90.00
#
_symmetry.space_group_name_H-M   'P 1'
#
loop_
_entity.id
_entity.type
_entity.pdbx_description
1 polymer ?
#
loop_
_entity_poly.entity_id
_entity_poly.type
_entity_poly.pdbx_seq_one_letter_code
_entity_poly.pdbx_strand_id
1 'polypeptide(L)'
;MSLGPIMMDLEGTGITPAERELMENPLIGGIILFTRNFESIEQISALISQVHALRSPHLLVAIDHEGGRVQRFHDGFTRLPPAHVFGGMYNDDADKARQYAEQAG
;
A
#
# COMPACT_ATOMS: atom_id res chain seq x y z
N MET A 1 3.42 18.57 -14.53
CA MET A 1 1.96 18.34 -14.39
C MET A 1 1.72 17.67 -13.05
N SER A 2 0.67 18.05 -12.32
CA SER A 2 0.27 17.40 -11.07
C SER A 2 -0.45 16.08 -11.36
N LEU A 3 -0.49 15.17 -10.37
CA LEU A 3 -1.31 13.97 -10.44
C LEU A 3 -2.80 14.32 -10.46
N GLY A 4 -3.60 13.47 -11.09
CA GLY A 4 -5.06 13.60 -11.10
C GLY A 4 -5.67 13.34 -9.72
N PRO A 5 -6.95 13.70 -9.49
CA PRO A 5 -7.56 13.58 -8.17
C PRO A 5 -8.13 12.19 -7.88
N ILE A 6 -8.23 11.30 -8.87
CA ILE A 6 -8.90 10.01 -8.73
C ILE A 6 -7.91 8.94 -8.29
N MET A 7 -8.29 8.17 -7.27
CA MET A 7 -7.65 6.93 -6.88
C MET A 7 -8.53 5.76 -7.34
N MET A 8 -7.93 4.78 -8.03
CA MET A 8 -8.61 3.56 -8.45
C MET A 8 -7.89 2.32 -7.90
N ASP A 9 -8.51 1.16 -7.99
CA ASP A 9 -7.93 -0.12 -7.62
C ASP A 9 -7.64 -0.98 -8.85
N LEU A 10 -7.18 -2.21 -8.60
CA LEU A 10 -6.98 -3.25 -9.61
C LEU A 10 -7.82 -4.49 -9.25
N GLU A 11 -8.25 -5.22 -10.27
CA GLU A 11 -9.07 -6.42 -10.12
C GLU A 11 -8.30 -7.60 -9.50
N GLY A 12 -7.00 -7.72 -9.80
CA GLY A 12 -6.19 -8.86 -9.38
C GLY A 12 -4.69 -8.57 -9.27
N THR A 13 -3.87 -9.61 -9.44
CA THR A 13 -2.41 -9.57 -9.25
C THR A 13 -1.64 -9.03 -10.47
N GLY A 14 -2.33 -8.59 -11.52
CA GLY A 14 -1.75 -8.06 -12.74
C GLY A 14 -2.57 -6.91 -13.31
N ILE A 15 -2.01 -6.22 -14.30
CA ILE A 15 -2.66 -5.12 -15.00
C ILE A 15 -3.35 -5.66 -16.26
N THR A 16 -4.65 -5.49 -16.35
CA THR A 16 -5.41 -5.78 -17.56
C THR A 16 -5.23 -4.67 -18.61
N PRO A 17 -5.49 -4.95 -19.91
CA PRO A 17 -5.46 -3.91 -20.94
C PRO A 17 -6.40 -2.72 -20.65
N ALA A 18 -7.58 -2.98 -20.08
CA ALA A 18 -8.55 -1.93 -19.74
C ALA A 18 -8.05 -1.05 -18.58
N GLU A 19 -7.49 -1.64 -17.52
CA GLU A 19 -6.89 -0.89 -16.42
C GLU A 19 -5.68 -0.07 -16.88
N ARG A 20 -4.88 -0.60 -17.82
CA ARG A 20 -3.78 0.14 -18.43
C ARG A 20 -4.26 1.40 -19.15
N GLU A 21 -5.31 1.29 -19.96
CA GLU A 21 -5.91 2.44 -20.64
C GLU A 21 -6.46 3.47 -19.65
N LEU A 22 -7.13 3.02 -18.58
CA LEU A 22 -7.61 3.90 -17.51
C LEU A 22 -6.46 4.63 -16.80
N MET A 23 -5.36 3.94 -16.50
CA MET A 23 -4.19 4.52 -15.82
C MET A 23 -3.47 5.60 -16.64
N GLU A 24 -3.60 5.59 -17.97
CA GLU A 24 -3.10 6.66 -18.84
C GLU A 24 -3.95 7.94 -18.79
N ASN A 25 -5.19 7.86 -18.29
CA ASN A 25 -6.06 9.01 -18.14
C ASN A 25 -5.47 10.03 -17.13
N PRO A 26 -5.35 11.32 -17.50
CA PRO A 26 -4.76 12.33 -16.62
C PRO A 26 -5.51 12.55 -15.29
N LEU A 27 -6.79 12.14 -15.19
CA LEU A 27 -7.57 12.24 -13.95
C LEU A 27 -7.20 11.17 -12.91
N ILE A 28 -6.60 10.04 -13.31
CA ILE A 28 -6.13 9.02 -12.37
C ILE A 28 -4.81 9.47 -11.77
N GLY A 29 -4.77 9.76 -10.47
CA GLY A 29 -3.54 10.14 -9.76
C GLY A 29 -2.87 9.00 -9.01
N GLY A 30 -3.60 7.94 -8.71
CA GLY A 30 -3.05 6.84 -7.92
C GLY A 30 -3.83 5.54 -7.97
N ILE A 31 -3.15 4.50 -7.50
CA ILE A 31 -3.65 3.14 -7.35
C ILE A 31 -3.65 2.79 -5.86
N ILE A 32 -4.75 2.22 -5.37
CA ILE A 32 -4.81 1.58 -4.05
C ILE A 32 -4.78 0.06 -4.19
N LEU A 33 -3.90 -0.59 -3.44
CA LEU A 33 -3.73 -2.03 -3.43
C LEU A 33 -4.53 -2.66 -2.28
N PHE A 34 -5.11 -3.83 -2.56
CA PHE A 34 -5.82 -4.69 -1.62
C PHE A 34 -5.20 -6.08 -1.58
N THR A 35 -5.66 -6.93 -0.66
CA THR A 35 -5.20 -8.32 -0.53
C THR A 35 -5.33 -9.11 -1.83
N ARG A 36 -6.35 -8.85 -2.66
CA ARG A 36 -6.53 -9.52 -3.97
C ARG A 36 -5.44 -9.19 -5.00
N ASN A 37 -4.62 -8.16 -4.75
CA ASN A 37 -3.56 -7.72 -5.66
C ASN A 37 -2.19 -8.32 -5.31
N PHE A 38 -2.12 -9.17 -4.28
CA PHE A 38 -0.89 -9.72 -3.75
C PHE A 38 -0.87 -11.25 -3.76
N GLU A 39 0.23 -11.78 -4.28
CA GLU A 39 0.56 -13.20 -4.26
C GLU A 39 1.94 -13.46 -3.64
N SER A 40 2.94 -12.63 -3.97
CA SER A 40 4.29 -12.70 -3.40
C SER A 40 5.02 -11.35 -3.46
N ILE A 41 6.15 -11.24 -2.76
CA ILE A 41 7.02 -10.05 -2.77
C ILE A 41 7.52 -9.75 -4.19
N GLU A 42 7.89 -10.78 -4.93
CA GLU A 42 8.37 -10.67 -6.30
C GLU A 42 7.26 -10.18 -7.23
N GLN A 43 6.06 -10.76 -7.12
CA GLN A 43 4.90 -10.37 -7.93
C GLN A 43 4.50 -8.92 -7.67
N ILE A 44 4.38 -8.49 -6.41
CA ILE A 44 3.95 -7.12 -6.09
C ILE A 44 4.99 -6.08 -6.48
N SER A 45 6.28 -6.40 -6.34
CA SER A 45 7.37 -5.53 -6.79
C SER A 45 7.35 -5.34 -8.30
N ALA A 46 7.08 -6.41 -9.05
CA ALA A 46 6.92 -6.35 -10.50
C ALA A 46 5.67 -5.54 -10.91
N LEU A 47 4.54 -5.73 -10.22
CA LEU A 47 3.30 -4.99 -10.48
C LEU A 47 3.48 -3.48 -10.27
N ILE A 48 4.07 -3.07 -9.14
CA ILE A 48 4.34 -1.66 -8.83
C ILE A 48 5.29 -1.05 -9.86
N SER A 49 6.34 -1.79 -10.25
CA SER A 49 7.27 -1.34 -11.30
C SER A 49 6.58 -1.11 -12.63
N GLN A 50 5.62 -1.98 -13.01
CA GLN A 50 4.81 -1.79 -14.22
C GLN A 50 3.93 -0.54 -14.12
N VAL A 51 3.25 -0.32 -12.98
CA VAL A 51 2.41 0.88 -12.75
C VAL A 51 3.24 2.16 -12.88
N HIS A 52 4.41 2.22 -12.25
CA HIS A 52 5.29 3.40 -12.31
C HIS A 52 5.87 3.64 -13.71
N ALA A 53 6.04 2.60 -14.53
CA ALA A 53 6.57 2.71 -15.88
C ALA A 53 5.54 3.19 -16.93
N LEU A 54 4.25 3.24 -16.59
CA LEU A 54 3.18 3.59 -17.55
C LEU A 54 3.28 5.03 -18.07
N ARG A 55 3.57 6.00 -17.19
CA ARG A 55 3.59 7.42 -17.54
C ARG A 55 4.38 8.27 -16.56
N SER A 56 4.60 9.53 -16.93
CA SER A 56 5.24 10.54 -16.09
C SER A 56 4.32 11.75 -15.86
N PRO A 57 4.15 12.26 -14.62
CA PRO A 57 4.68 11.68 -13.36
C PRO A 57 4.07 10.30 -13.08
N HIS A 58 4.82 9.45 -12.37
CA HIS A 58 4.33 8.13 -11.99
C HIS A 58 3.14 8.25 -11.03
N LEU A 59 2.20 7.30 -11.12
CA LEU A 59 1.05 7.25 -10.22
C LEU A 59 1.49 7.05 -8.76
N LEU A 60 0.75 7.63 -7.82
CA LEU A 60 0.86 7.27 -6.40
C LEU A 60 0.39 5.83 -6.22
N VAL A 61 1.14 5.01 -5.50
CA VAL A 61 0.70 3.66 -5.10
C VAL A 61 0.50 3.64 -3.59
N ALA A 62 -0.69 3.24 -3.14
CA ALA A 62 -1.11 3.26 -1.75
C ALA A 62 -1.64 1.90 -1.30
N ILE A 63 -1.65 1.66 0.01
CA ILE A 63 -2.18 0.44 0.65
C ILE A 63 -2.53 0.72 2.11
N ASP A 64 -3.58 0.07 2.63
CA ASP A 64 -3.88 0.09 4.07
C ASP A 64 -3.06 -0.99 4.80
N HIS A 65 -1.90 -0.61 5.34
CA HIS A 65 -0.97 -1.50 6.04
C HIS A 65 -0.75 -1.08 7.50
N GLU A 66 -1.85 -0.88 8.23
CA GLU A 66 -1.86 -0.36 9.61
C GLU A 66 -1.44 -1.39 10.67
N GLY A 67 -1.67 -2.68 10.39
CA GLY A 67 -1.46 -3.77 11.33
C GLY A 67 -2.72 -4.30 11.99
N GLY A 68 -2.58 -5.43 12.68
CA GLY A 68 -3.69 -6.14 13.28
C GLY A 68 -4.72 -6.58 12.23
N ARG A 69 -5.96 -6.06 12.35
CA ARG A 69 -7.06 -6.40 11.43
C ARG A 69 -6.98 -5.69 10.08
N VAL A 70 -6.18 -4.63 9.96
CA VAL A 70 -6.03 -3.83 8.73
C VAL A 70 -4.59 -3.96 8.24
N GLN A 71 -4.26 -5.17 7.76
CA GLN A 71 -3.01 -5.43 7.09
C GLN A 71 -3.33 -6.19 5.81
N ARG A 72 -3.08 -5.60 4.63
CA ARG A 72 -3.48 -6.26 3.37
C ARG A 72 -2.57 -7.43 3.00
N PHE A 73 -1.26 -7.29 3.20
CA PHE A 73 -0.24 -8.30 2.84
C PHE A 73 0.34 -8.96 4.09
N HIS A 74 0.42 -10.28 4.10
CA HIS A 74 0.81 -11.04 5.29
C HIS A 74 2.07 -11.86 5.04
N ASP A 75 2.05 -12.73 4.04
CA ASP A 75 3.16 -13.62 3.77
C ASP A 75 4.33 -12.82 3.16
N GLY A 76 5.52 -12.99 3.73
CA GLY A 76 6.70 -12.19 3.37
C GLY A 76 6.77 -10.79 4.02
N PHE A 77 5.77 -10.40 4.82
CA PHE A 77 5.76 -9.13 5.57
C PHE A 77 5.79 -9.36 7.08
N THR A 78 6.28 -8.37 7.81
CA THR A 78 6.15 -8.34 9.27
C THR A 78 4.67 -8.25 9.64
N ARG A 79 4.22 -9.08 10.58
CA ARG A 79 2.86 -8.97 11.14
C ARG A 79 2.86 -7.84 12.17
N LEU A 80 2.30 -6.70 11.79
CA LEU A 80 2.22 -5.54 12.66
C LEU A 80 1.12 -5.75 13.72
N PRO A 81 1.34 -5.36 14.99
CA PRO A 81 0.30 -5.45 16.00
C PRO A 81 -0.82 -4.41 15.72
N PRO A 82 -2.04 -4.61 16.24
CA PRO A 82 -3.04 -3.56 16.23
C PRO A 82 -2.56 -2.30 16.96
N ALA A 83 -2.86 -1.11 16.46
CA ALA A 83 -2.35 0.16 17.01
C ALA A 83 -2.62 0.37 18.51
N HIS A 84 -3.71 -0.17 19.07
CA HIS A 84 -4.03 -0.04 20.51
C HIS A 84 -2.96 -0.67 21.42
N VAL A 85 -2.16 -1.62 20.90
CA VAL A 85 -1.06 -2.24 21.65
C VAL A 85 -0.03 -1.19 22.05
N PHE A 86 0.30 -0.25 21.17
CA PHE A 86 1.23 0.84 21.48
C PHE A 86 0.66 1.79 22.54
N GLY A 87 -0.65 2.08 22.48
CA GLY A 87 -1.33 2.87 23.50
C GLY A 87 -1.31 2.21 24.87
N GLY A 88 -1.44 0.88 24.92
CA GLY A 88 -1.26 0.10 26.14
C GLY A 88 0.17 0.20 26.68
N MET A 89 1.17 -0.03 25.83
CA MET A 89 2.59 0.07 26.19
C MET A 89 2.97 1.45 26.71
N TYR A 90 2.38 2.52 26.15
CA TYR A 90 2.67 3.89 26.55
C TYR A 90 2.36 4.16 28.02
N ASN A 91 1.37 3.47 28.59
CA ASN A 91 1.04 3.60 30.01
C ASN A 91 2.12 3.00 30.93
N ASP A 92 2.89 2.04 30.43
CA ASP A 92 3.96 1.36 31.18
C ASP A 92 5.35 1.98 30.90
N ASP A 93 5.66 2.24 29.64
CA ASP A 93 6.92 2.80 29.16
C ASP A 93 6.70 3.62 27.87
N ALA A 94 6.61 4.94 28.05
CA ALA A 94 6.30 5.88 26.97
C ALA A 94 7.38 5.92 25.88
N ASP A 95 8.66 5.81 26.24
CA ASP A 95 9.76 5.93 25.28
C ASP A 95 9.84 4.68 24.42
N LYS A 96 9.69 3.50 25.04
CA LYS A 96 9.63 2.24 24.32
C LYS A 96 8.41 2.15 23.40
N ALA A 97 7.25 2.65 23.85
CA ALA A 97 6.05 2.67 23.03
C ALA A 97 6.21 3.54 21.77
N ARG A 98 6.80 4.74 21.90
CA ARG A 98 7.10 5.61 20.75
C ARG A 98 8.08 4.96 19.78
N GLN A 99 9.16 4.38 20.31
CA GLN A 99 10.15 3.68 19.50
C GLN A 99 9.52 2.57 18.65
N TYR A 100 8.63 1.76 19.23
CA TYR A 100 7.97 0.68 18.48
C TYR A 100 6.90 1.17 17.51
N ALA A 101 6.19 2.26 17.84
CA ALA A 101 5.26 2.88 16.90
C ALA A 101 6.00 3.40 15.66
N GLU A 102 7.12 4.11 15.84
CA GLU A 102 7.96 4.59 14.73
C GLU A 102 8.53 3.46 13.86
N GLN A 103 8.89 2.31 14.47
CA GLN A 103 9.36 1.14 13.71
C GLN A 103 8.25 0.46 12.90
N ALA A 104 6.99 0.61 13.32
CA ALA A 104 5.84 0.03 12.65
C ALA A 104 5.34 0.89 11.47
N GLY A 105 5.75 2.16 11.39
CA GLY A 105 5.34 3.12 10.36
C GLY A 105 4.64 4.34 10.94
#